data_AF-A0A844EDK1-F1
#
_entry.id   AF-A0A844EDK1-F1
#
_cell.length_a   1.000
_cell.length_b   1.000
_cell.length_c   1.000
_cell.angle_alpha   90.00
_cell.angle_beta   90.00
_cell.angle_gamma   90.00
#
_symmetry.space_group_name_H-M   'P 1'
#
loop_
_entity.id
_entity.type
_entity.pdbx_description
1 polymer ?
#
loop_
_entity_poly.entity_id
_entity_poly.type
_entity_poly.pdbx_seq_one_letter_code
_entity_poly.pdbx_strand_id
1 'polypeptide(L)'
;DYLVPITEDIKKSQPQSVNNYVRDAVLSVRKRRITRIAQAVCDSLVKDGYLEEDHKTYYDNQTLTDRILKELYSDAVSKNEPSEQNSMLAILLVNSGLIRQIFPKDEAQTVELRLKEVMKSDQYHLISDVTKRINQDLTAIIEAVSFAKK
;
A
#
# COMPACT_ATOMS: atom_id res chain seq x y z
N ASP A 1 13.04 3.80 -11.96
CA ASP A 1 12.21 2.59 -12.06
C ASP A 1 12.27 1.86 -10.73
N TYR A 2 11.20 1.99 -9.96
CA TYR A 2 11.06 1.46 -8.61
C TYR A 2 10.90 -0.07 -8.57
N LEU A 3 10.65 -0.72 -9.72
CA LEU A 3 10.48 -2.17 -9.82
C LEU A 3 11.81 -2.93 -10.00
N VAL A 4 12.90 -2.23 -10.33
CA VAL A 4 14.22 -2.82 -10.57
C VAL A 4 14.71 -3.69 -9.39
N PRO A 5 14.64 -3.24 -8.12
CA PRO A 5 15.11 -4.07 -7.01
C PRO A 5 14.31 -5.38 -6.85
N ILE A 6 13.01 -5.34 -7.13
CA ILE A 6 12.13 -6.52 -7.04
C ILE A 6 12.45 -7.48 -8.19
N THR A 7 12.52 -6.97 -9.41
CA THR A 7 12.79 -7.79 -10.60
C THR A 7 14.18 -8.43 -10.55
N GLU A 8 15.19 -7.73 -10.04
CA GLU A 8 16.52 -8.30 -9.82
C GLU A 8 16.56 -9.35 -8.71
N ASP A 9 15.83 -9.17 -7.61
CA ASP A 9 15.78 -10.15 -6.51
C ASP A 9 15.09 -11.44 -6.99
N ILE A 10 13.97 -11.31 -7.71
CA ILE A 10 13.25 -12.45 -8.30
C ILE A 10 14.15 -13.22 -9.27
N LYS A 11 14.84 -12.53 -10.19
CA LYS A 11 15.74 -13.17 -11.18
C LYS A 11 16.89 -13.97 -10.55
N LYS A 12 17.36 -13.56 -9.37
CA LYS A 12 18.48 -14.20 -8.66
C LYS A 12 18.03 -15.30 -7.69
N SER A 13 16.72 -15.48 -7.51
CA SER A 13 16.13 -16.42 -6.56
C SER A 13 15.54 -17.65 -7.24
N GLN A 14 15.38 -18.74 -6.50
CA GLN A 14 14.62 -19.89 -7.01
C GLN A 14 13.14 -19.51 -7.21
N PRO A 15 12.45 -20.09 -8.21
CA PRO A 15 11.02 -19.91 -8.38
C PRO A 15 10.28 -20.20 -7.09
N GLN A 16 9.47 -19.26 -6.65
CA GLN A 16 8.72 -19.33 -5.41
C GLN A 16 7.35 -18.68 -5.60
N SER A 17 6.38 -19.05 -4.78
CA SER A 17 5.08 -18.39 -4.77
C SER A 17 5.22 -16.95 -4.26
N VAL A 18 4.29 -16.08 -4.65
CA VAL A 18 4.21 -14.69 -4.18
C VAL A 18 4.23 -14.65 -2.64
N ASN A 19 3.48 -15.53 -1.99
CA ASN A 19 3.35 -15.58 -0.53
C ASN A 19 4.69 -15.92 0.14
N ASN A 20 5.44 -16.88 -0.41
CA ASN A 20 6.77 -17.22 0.09
C ASN A 20 7.75 -16.07 -0.11
N TYR A 21 7.72 -15.41 -1.27
CA TYR A 21 8.57 -14.25 -1.55
C TYR A 21 8.31 -13.09 -0.57
N VAL A 22 7.04 -12.72 -0.37
CA VAL A 22 6.67 -11.64 0.55
C VAL A 22 7.04 -12.02 1.99
N ARG A 23 6.74 -13.24 2.43
CA ARG A 23 7.09 -13.71 3.77
C ARG A 23 8.60 -13.66 3.99
N ASP A 24 9.40 -14.20 3.08
CA ASP A 24 10.85 -14.26 3.23
C ASP A 24 11.48 -12.87 3.15
N ALA A 25 10.89 -11.95 2.38
CA ALA A 25 11.30 -10.54 2.34
C ALA A 25 11.00 -9.81 3.66
N VAL A 26 9.81 -10.03 4.25
CA VAL A 26 9.36 -9.41 5.51
C VAL A 26 10.06 -9.98 6.73
N LEU A 27 10.20 -11.31 6.80
CA LEU A 27 10.88 -12.02 7.88
C LEU A 27 12.41 -12.01 7.75
N SER A 28 12.93 -11.45 6.66
CA SER A 28 14.37 -11.28 6.45
C SER A 28 15.00 -10.53 7.62
N VAL A 29 15.81 -11.25 8.39
CA VAL A 29 16.60 -10.73 9.53
C VAL A 29 17.44 -9.51 9.13
N ARG A 30 17.81 -9.40 7.85
CA ARG A 30 18.72 -8.34 7.39
C ARG A 30 18.04 -7.06 6.92
N LYS A 31 16.69 -6.97 6.83
CA LYS A 31 15.89 -5.81 6.34
C LYS A 31 16.30 -5.17 4.99
N ARG A 32 17.46 -5.55 4.43
CA ARG A 32 18.16 -4.89 3.32
C ARG A 32 17.37 -4.96 2.01
N ARG A 33 16.57 -6.01 1.84
CA ARG A 33 15.67 -6.15 0.67
C ARG A 33 14.57 -5.10 0.73
N ILE A 34 13.85 -5.03 1.84
CA ILE A 34 12.78 -4.05 2.05
C ILE A 34 13.32 -2.61 1.98
N THR A 35 14.46 -2.34 2.62
CA THR A 35 15.06 -0.99 2.57
C THR A 35 15.44 -0.57 1.15
N ARG A 36 15.96 -1.49 0.32
CA ARG A 36 16.28 -1.19 -1.09
C ARG A 36 15.04 -0.94 -1.93
N ILE A 37 13.97 -1.71 -1.71
CA ILE A 37 12.69 -1.51 -2.40
C ILE A 37 12.12 -0.14 -2.00
N ALA A 38 12.05 0.15 -0.70
CA ALA A 38 11.56 1.42 -0.20
C ALA A 38 12.38 2.61 -0.74
N GLN A 39 13.71 2.48 -0.75
CA GLN A 39 14.58 3.53 -1.31
C GLN A 39 14.32 3.75 -2.80
N ALA A 40 14.21 2.70 -3.61
CA ALA A 40 13.93 2.85 -5.04
C ALA A 40 12.55 3.46 -5.31
N VAL A 41 11.55 3.22 -4.44
CA VAL A 41 10.25 3.90 -4.49
C VAL A 41 10.44 5.39 -4.19
N CYS A 42 11.12 5.75 -3.11
CA CYS A 42 11.39 7.16 -2.77
C CYS A 42 12.17 7.88 -3.87
N ASP A 43 13.24 7.27 -4.40
CA ASP A 43 14.05 7.82 -5.50
C ASP A 43 13.20 8.04 -6.76
N SER A 44 12.22 7.18 -7.03
CA SER A 44 11.30 7.36 -8.16
C SER A 44 10.35 8.53 -7.90
N LEU A 45 9.79 8.62 -6.69
CA LEU A 45 8.90 9.71 -6.31
C LEU A 45 9.61 11.07 -6.29
N VAL A 46 10.91 11.12 -5.99
CA VAL A 46 11.72 12.34 -6.13
C VAL A 46 11.86 12.74 -7.60
N LYS A 47 12.14 11.78 -8.49
CA LYS A 47 12.24 12.05 -9.94
C LYS A 47 10.93 12.55 -10.53
N ASP A 48 9.82 12.04 -10.02
CA ASP A 48 8.48 12.40 -10.46
C ASP A 48 7.95 13.68 -9.76
N GLY A 49 8.73 14.29 -8.86
CA GLY A 49 8.42 15.56 -8.21
C GLY A 49 7.42 15.47 -7.04
N TYR A 50 7.12 14.25 -6.57
CA TYR A 50 6.22 14.00 -5.44
C TYR A 50 6.92 14.10 -4.08
N LEU A 51 8.23 13.83 -4.05
CA LEU A 51 9.08 13.96 -2.87
C LEU A 51 10.24 14.93 -3.16
N GLU A 52 10.71 15.59 -2.11
CA GLU A 52 11.98 16.31 -2.09
C GLU A 52 12.99 15.48 -1.29
N GLU A 53 14.27 15.52 -1.68
CA GLU A 53 15.35 14.86 -0.94
C GLU A 53 16.32 15.92 -0.40
N ASP A 54 16.53 15.92 0.92
CA ASP A 54 17.60 16.69 1.55
C ASP A 54 18.42 15.78 2.49
N HIS A 55 19.74 15.73 2.26
CA HIS A 55 20.68 14.91 3.04
C HIS A 55 20.22 13.47 3.34
N LYS A 56 19.67 12.76 2.34
CA LYS A 56 19.09 11.38 2.45
C LYS A 56 17.82 11.28 3.31
N THR A 57 17.18 12.40 3.57
CA THR A 57 15.85 12.49 4.18
C THR A 57 14.86 12.88 3.10
N TYR A 58 13.75 12.15 3.03
CA TYR A 58 12.68 12.44 2.06
C TYR A 58 11.61 13.29 2.73
N TYR A 59 11.18 14.33 2.03
CA TYR A 59 10.11 15.23 2.45
C TYR A 59 8.99 15.14 1.44
N ASP A 60 7.76 15.10 1.93
CA ASP A 60 6.59 15.09 1.07
C ASP A 60 6.30 16.50 0.54
N ASN A 61 5.89 16.58 -0.72
CA ASN A 61 5.31 17.80 -1.23
C ASN A 61 3.88 17.93 -0.71
N GLN A 62 3.73 18.60 0.44
CA GLN A 62 2.45 18.75 1.15
C GLN A 62 1.30 19.22 0.24
N THR A 63 1.58 20.06 -0.76
CA THR A 63 0.55 20.56 -1.68
C THR A 63 0.01 19.45 -2.58
N LEU A 64 0.87 18.55 -3.06
CA LEU A 64 0.48 17.39 -3.86
C LEU A 64 -0.19 16.32 -3.00
N THR A 65 0.37 16.06 -1.82
CA THR A 65 -0.22 15.14 -0.84
C THR A 65 -1.65 15.56 -0.50
N ASP A 66 -1.85 16.83 -0.12
CA ASP A 66 -3.17 17.37 0.20
C ASP A 66 -4.14 17.30 -0.99
N ARG A 67 -3.66 17.48 -2.22
CA ARG A 67 -4.50 17.35 -3.42
C ARG A 67 -4.98 15.91 -3.60
N ILE A 68 -4.07 14.93 -3.50
CA ILE A 68 -4.41 13.51 -3.63
C ILE A 68 -5.38 13.09 -2.53
N LEU A 69 -5.17 13.55 -1.28
CA LEU A 69 -6.06 13.26 -0.16
C LEU A 69 -7.44 13.90 -0.32
N LYS A 70 -7.50 15.13 -0.85
CA LYS A 70 -8.77 15.79 -1.17
C LYS A 70 -9.50 15.11 -2.31
N GLU A 71 -8.80 14.67 -3.34
CA GLU A 71 -9.38 13.89 -4.44
C GLU A 71 -9.93 12.55 -3.92
N LEU A 72 -9.17 11.85 -3.07
CA LEU A 72 -9.60 10.61 -2.42
C LEU A 72 -10.87 10.82 -1.58
N TYR A 73 -10.90 11.87 -0.76
CA TYR A 73 -12.04 12.20 0.07
C TYR A 73 -13.25 12.64 -0.77
N SER A 74 -13.03 13.49 -1.77
CA SER A 74 -14.08 13.95 -2.68
C SER A 74 -14.69 12.79 -3.44
N ASP A 75 -13.88 11.84 -3.91
CA ASP A 75 -14.34 10.67 -4.65
C ASP A 75 -15.13 9.72 -3.74
N ALA A 76 -14.67 9.53 -2.49
CA ALA A 76 -15.37 8.74 -1.48
C ALA A 76 -16.70 9.36 -1.02
N VAL A 77 -16.80 10.69 -0.98
CA VAL A 77 -18.02 11.43 -0.59
C VAL A 77 -18.94 11.69 -1.79
N SER A 78 -18.42 11.60 -3.01
CA SER A 78 -19.23 11.79 -4.21
C SER A 78 -20.32 10.71 -4.32
N LYS A 79 -21.44 11.08 -4.93
CA LYS A 79 -22.50 10.14 -5.29
C LYS A 79 -22.13 9.26 -6.49
N ASN A 80 -21.02 9.55 -7.15
CA ASN A 80 -20.56 8.82 -8.32
C ASN A 80 -19.79 7.57 -7.90
N GLU A 81 -19.64 6.63 -8.84
CA GLU A 81 -18.78 5.46 -8.64
C GLU A 81 -17.32 5.93 -8.48
N PRO A 82 -16.64 5.55 -7.38
CA PRO A 82 -15.27 5.98 -7.15
C PRO A 82 -14.34 5.35 -8.18
N SER A 83 -13.29 6.09 -8.57
CA SER A 83 -12.27 5.59 -9.48
C SER A 83 -11.64 4.30 -8.94
N GLU A 84 -11.35 3.34 -9.82
CA GLU A 84 -10.70 2.07 -9.47
C GLU A 84 -9.35 2.33 -8.76
N GLN A 85 -8.62 3.35 -9.21
CA GLN A 85 -7.33 3.75 -8.64
C GLN A 85 -7.47 4.33 -7.22
N ASN A 86 -8.45 5.19 -7.01
CA ASN A 86 -8.74 5.79 -5.70
C ASN A 86 -9.24 4.74 -4.71
N SER A 87 -10.10 3.84 -5.19
CA SER A 87 -10.59 2.70 -4.41
C SER A 87 -9.44 1.79 -3.97
N MET A 88 -8.51 1.48 -4.88
CA MET A 88 -7.34 0.66 -4.55
C MET A 88 -6.40 1.35 -3.55
N LEU A 89 -6.14 2.65 -3.75
CA LEU A 89 -5.33 3.45 -2.81
C LEU A 89 -5.97 3.45 -1.41
N ALA A 90 -7.27 3.70 -1.34
CA ALA A 90 -7.96 3.80 -0.06
C ALA A 90 -8.00 2.44 0.68
N ILE A 91 -8.13 1.32 -0.04
CA ILE A 91 -8.02 -0.02 0.54
C ILE A 91 -6.62 -0.28 1.10
N LEU A 92 -5.57 0.10 0.39
CA LEU A 92 -4.20 -0.01 0.88
C LEU A 92 -3.98 0.84 2.14
N LEU A 93 -4.58 2.03 2.21
CA LEU A 93 -4.54 2.90 3.39
C LEU A 93 -5.31 2.32 4.58
N VAL A 94 -6.44 1.66 4.34
CA VAL A 94 -7.21 0.96 5.39
C VAL A 94 -6.41 -0.23 5.92
N ASN A 95 -5.89 -1.10 5.03
CA ASN A 95 -5.19 -2.32 5.43
C ASN A 95 -3.83 -2.03 6.09
N SER A 96 -3.16 -0.94 5.71
CA SER A 96 -1.94 -0.48 6.37
C SER A 96 -2.21 0.24 7.71
N GLY A 97 -3.47 0.55 8.02
CA GLY A 97 -3.86 1.32 9.21
C GLY A 97 -3.50 2.80 9.13
N LEU A 98 -3.01 3.28 7.98
CA LEU A 98 -2.59 4.66 7.78
C LEU A 98 -3.78 5.63 7.63
N ILE A 99 -4.95 5.13 7.22
CA ILE A 99 -6.12 5.99 6.99
C ILE A 99 -6.54 6.80 8.23
N ARG A 100 -6.39 6.22 9.42
CA ARG A 100 -6.71 6.87 10.71
C ARG A 100 -5.63 7.82 11.20
N GLN A 101 -4.44 7.76 10.62
CA GLN A 101 -3.34 8.68 10.88
C GLN A 101 -3.42 9.90 9.96
N ILE A 102 -4.00 9.71 8.76
CA ILE A 102 -4.09 10.72 7.72
C ILE A 102 -5.38 11.54 7.84
N PHE A 103 -6.52 10.89 8.08
CA PHE A 103 -7.82 11.57 8.17
C PHE A 103 -8.30 11.73 9.62
N PRO A 104 -9.04 12.81 9.94
CA PRO A 104 -9.84 12.90 11.16
C PRO A 104 -10.77 11.69 11.31
N LYS A 105 -11.08 11.30 12.57
CA LYS A 105 -11.84 10.07 12.86
C LYS A 105 -13.14 9.93 12.06
N ASP A 106 -13.87 11.02 11.86
CA ASP A 106 -15.18 11.02 11.19
C ASP A 106 -15.03 10.86 9.66
N GLU A 107 -13.99 11.47 9.08
CA GLU A 107 -13.65 11.33 7.66
C GLU A 107 -13.10 9.94 7.35
N ALA A 108 -12.21 9.43 8.22
CA ALA A 108 -11.67 8.09 8.12
C ALA A 108 -12.78 7.03 8.15
N GLN A 109 -13.79 7.19 9.03
CA GLN A 109 -14.94 6.29 9.08
C GLN A 109 -15.80 6.35 7.82
N THR A 110 -16.02 7.55 7.28
CA THR A 110 -16.80 7.74 6.05
C THR A 110 -16.14 7.04 4.87
N VAL A 111 -14.82 7.21 4.73
CA VAL A 111 -14.04 6.53 3.68
C VAL A 111 -14.00 5.01 3.92
N GLU A 112 -13.77 4.54 5.15
CA GLU A 112 -13.82 3.11 5.50
C GLU A 112 -15.17 2.47 5.16
N LEU A 113 -16.29 3.14 5.46
CA LEU A 113 -17.64 2.65 5.18
C LEU A 113 -17.89 2.57 3.68
N ARG A 114 -17.56 3.61 2.93
CA ARG A 114 -17.74 3.63 1.48
C ARG A 114 -16.90 2.55 0.79
N LEU A 115 -15.68 2.33 1.25
CA LEU A 115 -14.84 1.26 0.72
C LEU A 115 -15.38 -0.13 1.04
N LYS A 116 -15.95 -0.34 2.23
CA LYS A 116 -16.63 -1.60 2.54
C LYS A 116 -17.82 -1.86 1.61
N GLU A 117 -18.51 -0.83 1.15
CA GLU A 117 -19.56 -0.95 0.14
C GLU A 117 -18.98 -1.31 -1.23
N VAL A 118 -17.91 -0.63 -1.66
CA VAL A 118 -17.22 -0.89 -2.94
C VAL A 118 -16.63 -2.31 -2.97
N MET A 119 -16.02 -2.77 -1.87
CA MET A 119 -15.46 -4.11 -1.74
C MET A 119 -16.50 -5.24 -1.80
N LYS A 120 -17.76 -4.93 -1.47
CA LYS A 120 -18.90 -5.86 -1.54
C LYS A 120 -19.63 -5.80 -2.87
N SER A 121 -19.40 -4.78 -3.68
CA SER A 121 -19.99 -4.67 -5.01
C SER A 121 -19.28 -5.63 -5.98
N ASP A 122 -20.05 -6.45 -6.69
CA ASP A 122 -19.55 -7.35 -7.73
C ASP A 122 -18.92 -6.57 -8.92
N GLN A 123 -19.10 -5.25 -9.01
CA GLN A 123 -18.53 -4.43 -10.08
C GLN A 123 -17.00 -4.29 -10.01
N TYR A 124 -16.38 -4.55 -8.86
CA TYR A 124 -14.94 -4.33 -8.64
C TYR A 124 -14.21 -5.65 -8.32
N HIS A 125 -14.39 -6.67 -9.17
CA HIS A 125 -13.78 -8.00 -8.96
C HIS A 125 -12.27 -7.93 -8.74
N LEU A 126 -11.55 -7.10 -9.50
CA LEU A 126 -10.09 -6.97 -9.39
C LEU A 126 -9.68 -6.39 -8.03
N ILE A 127 -10.42 -5.39 -7.54
CA ILE A 127 -10.22 -4.81 -6.21
C ILE A 127 -10.59 -5.82 -5.13
N SER A 128 -11.72 -6.51 -5.25
CA SER A 128 -12.16 -7.53 -4.29
C SER A 128 -11.13 -8.65 -4.16
N ASP A 129 -10.60 -9.14 -5.28
CA ASP A 129 -9.61 -10.22 -5.31
C ASP A 129 -8.25 -9.76 -4.79
N VAL A 130 -7.78 -8.57 -5.17
CA VAL A 130 -6.55 -7.98 -4.64
C VAL A 130 -6.69 -7.75 -3.13
N THR A 131 -7.84 -7.26 -2.65
CA THR A 131 -8.05 -7.01 -1.22
C THR A 131 -8.15 -8.30 -0.42
N LYS A 132 -8.87 -9.30 -0.93
CA LYS A 132 -8.93 -10.64 -0.30
C LYS A 132 -7.54 -11.24 -0.23
N ARG A 133 -6.76 -11.13 -1.30
CA ARG A 133 -5.40 -11.66 -1.36
C ARG A 133 -4.45 -10.92 -0.43
N ILE A 134 -4.49 -9.58 -0.40
CA ILE A 134 -3.73 -8.77 0.56
C ILE A 134 -4.12 -9.13 2.00
N ASN A 135 -5.41 -9.28 2.30
CA ASN A 135 -5.86 -9.64 3.65
C ASN A 135 -5.47 -11.06 4.03
N GLN A 136 -5.57 -12.02 3.11
CA GLN A 136 -5.11 -13.40 3.33
C GLN A 136 -3.59 -13.45 3.54
N ASP A 137 -2.84 -12.74 2.70
CA ASP A 137 -1.38 -12.72 2.77
C ASP A 137 -0.88 -11.98 4.03
N LEU A 138 -1.50 -10.86 4.40
CA LEU A 138 -1.22 -10.15 5.65
C LEU A 138 -1.56 -11.02 6.86
N THR A 139 -2.71 -11.70 6.85
CA THR A 139 -3.10 -12.62 7.94
C THR A 139 -2.10 -13.76 8.07
N ALA A 140 -1.71 -14.39 6.96
CA ALA A 140 -0.72 -15.46 6.95
C ALA A 140 0.66 -14.99 7.45
N ILE A 141 1.07 -13.76 7.13
CA ILE A 141 2.31 -13.16 7.62
C ILE A 141 2.19 -12.87 9.13
N ILE A 142 1.08 -12.30 9.61
CA ILE A 142 0.84 -12.03 11.03
C ILE A 142 0.83 -13.33 11.84
N GLU A 143 0.19 -14.38 11.32
CA GLU A 143 0.19 -15.72 11.91
C GLU A 143 1.61 -16.30 11.97
N ALA A 144 2.35 -16.25 10.87
CA ALA A 144 3.74 -16.72 10.84
C ALA A 144 4.65 -15.96 11.83
N VAL A 145 4.46 -14.64 11.98
CA VAL A 145 5.19 -13.81 12.95
C VAL A 145 4.78 -14.12 14.40
N SER A 146 3.51 -14.40 14.66
CA SER A 146 3.02 -14.70 16.01
C SER A 146 3.43 -16.10 16.49
N PHE A 147 3.61 -17.06 15.59
CA PHE A 147 4.23 -18.36 15.92
C PHE A 147 5.73 -18.27 16.21
N ALA A 148 6.48 -17.35 15.58
CA ALA A 148 7.91 -17.15 15.86
C ALA A 148 8.21 -16.49 17.23
N LYS A 149 7.17 -16.02 17.94
CA LYS A 149 7.27 -15.40 19.27
C LYS A 149 7.03 -16.36 20.45
N LYS A 150 6.83 -17.65 20.20
CA LYS A 150 6.74 -18.68 21.26
C LYS A 150 8.04 -19.46 21.39
#